data_AF-A0A080LUH0-F1
#
_entry.id   AF-A0A080LUH0-F1
#
_cell.length_a   1.000
_cell.length_b   1.000
_cell.length_c   1.000
_cell.angle_alpha   90.00
_cell.angle_beta   90.00
_cell.angle_gamma   90.00
#
_symmetry.space_group_name_H-M   'P 1'
#
loop_
_entity.id
_entity.type
_entity.pdbx_description
1 polymer ?
#
loop_
_entity_poly.entity_id
_entity_poly.type
_entity_poly.pdbx_seq_one_letter_code
_entity_poly.pdbx_strand_id
1 'polypeptide(L)' 'MLGVPLLNIANKYDFVESLLFGAGSAIGFSLVLVLFAGIRERVEGADVPTHFRGTAIAMVTAGLMSLAFMGFAGLDKYQ' A
#
# COMPACT_ATOMS: atom_id res chain seq x y z
N MET A 1 10.03 5.24 2.13
CA MET A 1 9.54 6.60 1.83
C MET A 1 10.54 7.47 1.05
N LEU A 2 11.60 6.92 0.44
CA LEU A 2 12.55 7.73 -0.38
C LEU A 2 11.97 8.19 -1.73
N GLY A 3 10.94 7.51 -2.25
CA GLY A 3 10.33 7.85 -3.54
C GLY A 3 9.52 9.16 -3.54
N VAL A 4 8.96 9.55 -2.39
CA VAL A 4 8.12 10.76 -2.28
C VAL A 4 8.95 12.04 -2.54
N PRO A 5 10.12 12.24 -1.90
CA PRO A 5 11.01 13.35 -2.25
C PRO A 5 11.49 13.36 -3.70
N LEU A 6 11.76 12.17 -4.28
CA LEU A 6 12.20 12.07 -5.69
C LEU A 6 11.10 12.51 -6.67
N LEU A 7 9.86 12.08 -6.42
CA LEU A 7 8.71 12.48 -7.23
C LEU A 7 8.37 13.96 -7.06
N ASN A 8 8.56 14.49 -5.85
CA ASN A 8 8.39 15.90 -5.55
C ASN A 8 9.29 16.81 -6.39
N ILE A 9 10.57 16.41 -6.52
CA ILE A 9 11.54 17.11 -7.37
C ILE A 9 11.19 16.96 -8.85
N ALA A 10 10.75 15.78 -9.28
CA ALA A 10 10.36 15.53 -10.67
C ALA A 10 9.14 16.36 -11.11
N ASN A 11 8.16 16.54 -10.23
CA ASN A 11 6.92 17.28 -10.51
C ASN A 11 7.01 18.79 -10.21
N LYS A 12 8.16 19.29 -9.71
CA LYS A 12 8.38 20.70 -9.33
C LYS A 12 7.30 21.27 -8.39
N TYR A 13 6.87 20.50 -7.39
CA TYR A 13 5.91 20.98 -6.40
C TYR A 13 6.50 22.12 -5.54
N ASP A 14 5.67 23.09 -5.18
CA ASP A 14 6.05 24.13 -4.22
C ASP A 14 6.13 23.57 -2.78
N PHE A 15 6.69 24.33 -1.83
CA PHE A 15 6.91 23.87 -0.46
C PHE A 15 5.62 23.36 0.22
N VAL A 16 4.50 24.06 0.01
CA VAL A 16 3.20 23.70 0.60
C VAL A 16 2.62 22.43 -0.05
N GLU A 17 2.71 22.31 -1.38
CA GLU A 17 2.27 21.12 -2.11
C GLU A 17 3.09 19.89 -1.72
N SER A 18 4.40 20.06 -1.58
CA SER A 18 5.33 19.02 -1.13
C SER A 18 4.97 18.49 0.25
N LEU A 19 4.60 19.38 1.17
CA LEU A 19 4.22 19.03 2.53
C LEU A 19 2.91 18.24 2.55
N LEU A 20 1.90 18.69 1.79
CA LEU A 20 0.61 18.00 1.66
C LEU A 20 0.77 16.64 0.96
N PHE A 21 1.56 16.58 -0.10
CA PHE A 21 1.85 15.34 -0.83
C PHE A 21 2.59 14.32 0.06
N GLY A 22 3.56 14.79 0.85
CA GLY A 22 4.27 13.97 1.83
C GLY A 22 3.36 13.45 2.94
N ALA A 23 2.53 14.32 3.52
CA ALA A 23 1.57 13.94 4.56
C ALA A 23 0.53 12.94 4.02
N GLY A 24 -0.05 13.18 2.84
CA GLY A 24 -0.99 12.27 2.19
C GLY A 24 -0.35 10.90 1.89
N SER A 25 0.89 10.90 1.40
CA SER A 25 1.64 9.66 1.17
C SER A 25 1.89 8.87 2.45
N ALA A 26 2.22 9.55 3.55
CA ALA A 26 2.44 8.91 4.85
C ALA A 26 1.15 8.30 5.41
N ILE A 27 0.03 9.02 5.32
CA ILE A 27 -1.29 8.53 5.75
C ILE A 27 -1.68 7.30 4.92
N GLY A 28 -1.58 7.37 3.59
CA GLY A 28 -1.88 6.24 2.71
C GLY A 28 -1.02 5.01 3.01
N PHE A 29 0.29 5.20 3.24
CA PHE A 29 1.18 4.11 3.61
C PHE A 29 0.83 3.50 4.97
N SER A 30 0.48 4.32 5.96
CA SER A 30 0.06 3.82 7.27
C SER A 30 -1.20 2.95 7.18
N LEU A 31 -2.17 3.34 6.35
CA LEU A 31 -3.38 2.56 6.09
C LEU A 31 -3.03 1.20 5.48
N VAL A 32 -2.13 1.17 4.48
CA VAL A 32 -1.66 -0.08 3.86
C VAL A 32 -1.04 -1.00 4.91
N LEU A 33 -0.18 -0.47 5.80
CA LEU A 33 0.46 -1.27 6.84
C LEU A 33 -0.55 -1.87 7.83
N VAL A 34 -1.55 -1.10 8.27
CA VAL A 34 -2.60 -1.59 9.17
C VAL A 34 -3.42 -2.70 8.50
N LEU A 35 -3.79 -2.53 7.23
CA LEU A 35 -4.47 -3.58 6.46
C LEU A 35 -3.61 -4.84 6.33
N PHE A 36 -2.30 -4.68 6.06
CA PHE A 36 -1.37 -5.80 5.94
C PHE A 36 -1.23 -6.57 7.26
N ALA A 37 -1.13 -5.84 8.38
CA ALA A 37 -1.07 -6.42 9.72
C ALA A 37 -2.33 -7.20 10.06
N GLY A 38 -3.52 -6.63 9.80
CA GLY A 38 -4.79 -7.33 10.06
C GLY A 38 -4.98 -8.59 9.22
N ILE A 39 -4.54 -8.59 7.95
CA ILE A 39 -4.55 -9.81 7.13
C ILE A 39 -3.58 -10.85 7.70
N ARG A 40 -2.38 -10.42 8.12
CA ARG A 40 -1.37 -11.30 8.74
C ARG A 40 -1.90 -12.00 9.99
N GLU A 41 -2.51 -11.24 10.89
CA GLU A 41 -3.12 -11.76 12.13
C GLU A 41 -4.21 -12.80 11.82
N ARG A 42 -5.09 -12.50 10.85
CA ARG A 42 -6.16 -13.42 10.44
C ARG A 42 -5.62 -14.71 9.79
N VAL A 43 -4.55 -14.61 9.01
CA VAL A 43 -3.92 -15.78 8.37
C VAL A 43 -3.20 -16.66 9.38
N GLU A 44 -2.60 -16.08 10.43
CA GLU A 44 -1.96 -16.84 11.51
C GLU A 44 -2.96 -17.65 12.33
N GLY A 45 -4.19 -17.16 12.49
CA GLY A 45 -5.28 -17.89 13.13
C GLY A 45 -6.07 -18.83 12.20
N ALA A 46 -5.73 -18.91 10.91
CA ALA A 46 -6.46 -19.72 9.93
C ALA A 46 -5.77 -21.06 9.63
N ASP A 47 -6.57 -22.06 9.20
CA ASP A 47 -6.04 -23.35 8.74
C ASP A 47 -5.39 -23.23 7.36
N VAL A 48 -4.10 -22.87 7.34
CA VAL A 48 -3.30 -22.79 6.12
C VAL A 48 -2.66 -24.15 5.82
N PRO A 49 -2.79 -24.70 4.59
CA PRO A 49 -2.12 -25.93 4.17
C PRO A 49 -0.61 -25.84 4.36
N THR A 50 0.04 -26.92 4.80
CA THR A 50 1.46 -26.97 5.17
C THR A 50 2.41 -26.42 4.09
N HIS A 51 2.12 -26.66 2.81
CA HIS A 51 2.93 -26.17 1.69
C HIS A 51 2.80 -24.66 1.42
N PHE A 52 1.73 -24.03 1.91
CA PHE A 52 1.45 -22.59 1.71
C PHE A 52 1.82 -21.73 2.93
N ARG A 53 2.24 -22.35 4.05
CA ARG A 53 2.59 -21.62 5.28
C ARG A 53 3.80 -20.72 5.08
N GLY A 54 3.83 -19.61 5.81
CA GLY A 54 4.92 -18.65 5.78
C GLY A 54 4.88 -17.73 4.56
N THR A 55 5.96 -17.69 3.79
CA THR A 55 6.15 -16.71 2.71
C THR A 55 5.19 -16.89 1.53
N ALA A 56 4.77 -18.13 1.24
CA ALA A 56 3.89 -18.40 0.11
C ALA A 56 2.51 -17.72 0.27
N ILE A 57 1.84 -17.90 1.40
CA ILE A 57 0.56 -17.21 1.66
C ILE A 57 0.72 -15.69 1.79
N ALA A 58 1.88 -15.21 2.26
CA ALA A 58 2.17 -13.78 2.29
C ALA A 58 2.23 -13.18 0.87
N MET A 59 2.82 -13.88 -0.10
CA MET A 59 2.83 -13.42 -1.51
C MET A 59 1.43 -13.44 -2.13
N VAL A 60 0.63 -14.47 -1.85
CA VAL A 60 -0.75 -14.55 -2.35
C VAL A 60 -1.60 -13.40 -1.80
N THR A 61 -1.53 -13.16 -0.49
CA THR A 61 -2.27 -12.07 0.17
C THR A 61 -1.77 -10.70 -0.28
N ALA A 62 -0.46 -10.52 -0.51
CA ALA A 62 0.08 -9.31 -1.13
C ALA A 62 -0.48 -9.07 -2.54
N GLY A 63 -0.58 -10.12 -3.36
CA GLY A 63 -1.17 -10.05 -4.69
C GLY A 63 -2.65 -9.68 -4.66
N LEU A 64 -3.43 -10.30 -3.76
CA LEU A 64 -4.84 -9.96 -3.55
C LEU A 64 -5.02 -8.52 -3.06
N MET A 65 -4.16 -8.06 -2.16
CA MET A 65 -4.16 -6.68 -1.70
C MET A 65 -3.85 -5.70 -2.84
N SER A 66 -2.88 -6.02 -3.71
CA SER A 66 -2.58 -5.24 -4.91
C SER A 66 -3.80 -5.11 -5.83
N LEU A 67 -4.56 -6.21 -6.03
CA LEU A 67 -5.81 -6.19 -6.79
C LEU A 67 -6.88 -5.29 -6.14
N ALA A 68 -6.99 -5.30 -4.81
CA ALA A 68 -7.90 -4.40 -4.10
C ALA A 68 -7.49 -2.93 -4.31
N PHE A 69 -6.19 -2.62 -4.26
CA PHE A 69 -5.70 -1.26 -4.50
C PHE A 69 -5.80 -0.80 -5.96
N MET A 70 -5.71 -1.72 -6.93
CA MET A 70 -5.95 -1.40 -8.34
C MET A 70 -7.36 -0.84 -8.59
N GLY A 71 -8.35 -1.14 -7.73
CA GLY A 71 -9.67 -0.52 -7.77
C GLY A 71 -9.64 1.02 -7.65
N PHE A 72 -8.61 1.58 -6.99
CA PHE A 72 -8.43 3.02 -6.87
C PHE A 72 -7.65 3.65 -8.04
N ALA A 73 -7.04 2.85 -8.93
CA ALA A 73 -6.22 3.37 -10.03
C ALA A 73 -7.01 4.16 -11.09
N GLY A 74 -8.35 4.05 -11.10
CA GLY A 74 -9.24 4.79 -12.00
C GLY A 74 -9.88 6.04 -11.41
N LEU A 75 -9.60 6.40 -10.15
CA LEU A 75 -10.30 7.49 -9.46
C LEU A 75 -10.08 8.87 -10.08
N ASP A 76 -8.93 9.07 -10.72
CA ASP A 76 -8.50 10.34 -11.33
C ASP A 76 -8.96 10.48 -12.79
N LYS A 77 -9.60 9.46 -13.36
CA LYS A 77 -9.89 9.37 -14.81
C LYS A 77 -11.11 10.17 -15.28
N TYR A 78 -11.72 10.95 -14.38
CA TYR A 78 -12.90 11.77 -14.66
C TYR A 78 -12.62 13.29 -14.67
N GLN A 79 -11.35 13.69 -14.85
CA GLN A 79 -10.98 15.07 -15.22
C GLN A 79 -10.63 15.16 -16.70
#